data_AF-A0AAW4NIP7-F1
#
_entry.id   AF-A0AAW4NIP7-F1
#
_cell.length_a   1.000
_cell.length_b   1.000
_cell.length_c   1.000
_cell.angle_alpha   90.00
_cell.angle_beta   90.00
_cell.angle_gamma   90.00
#
_symmetry.space_group_name_H-M   'P 1'
#
loop_
_entity.id
_entity.type
_entity.pdbx_description
1 polymer ?
#
loop_
_entity_poly.entity_id
_entity_poly.type
_entity_poly.pdbx_seq_one_letter_code
_entity_poly.pdbx_strand_id
1 'polypeptide(L)'
;MNMFEQMPFSEKYPVFRKLAEIGDLRKLSREELELYDEDIKNMRDIYATRKFDEKKGMEKEKLATARRLLSMGLSDEQVSTATELPLEEIQKLKEQA
;
A
#
# COMPACT_ATOMS: atom_id res chain seq x y z
N MET A 1 0.88 7.72 -36.08
CA MET A 1 1.37 6.35 -35.86
C MET A 1 1.73 6.17 -34.39
N ASN A 2 1.27 5.08 -33.76
CA ASN A 2 1.59 4.70 -32.39
C ASN A 2 3.04 4.16 -32.32
N MET A 3 3.76 4.39 -31.22
CA MET A 3 5.11 3.84 -30.96
C MET A 3 5.14 2.30 -31.09
N PHE A 4 4.05 1.63 -30.72
CA PHE A 4 3.92 0.18 -30.80
C PHE A 4 3.86 -0.34 -32.25
N GLU A 5 3.26 0.42 -33.16
CA GLU A 5 3.16 0.05 -34.59
C GLU A 5 4.54 0.06 -35.27
N GLN A 6 5.49 0.84 -34.75
CA GLN A 6 6.85 0.97 -35.27
C GLN A 6 7.81 -0.14 -34.82
N MET A 7 7.37 -1.02 -33.90
CA MET A 7 8.24 -2.07 -33.37
C MET A 7 8.37 -3.24 -34.35
N PRO A 8 9.58 -3.80 -34.57
CA PRO A 8 9.84 -4.80 -35.61
C PRO A 8 9.10 -6.14 -35.41
N PHE A 9 8.51 -6.36 -34.23
CA PHE A 9 7.72 -7.56 -33.93
C PHE A 9 6.21 -7.39 -34.12
N SER A 10 5.72 -6.15 -34.31
CA SER A 10 4.30 -5.83 -34.48
C SER A 10 3.71 -6.47 -35.76
N GLU A 11 4.56 -6.64 -36.78
CA GLU A 11 4.20 -7.30 -38.03
C GLU A 11 4.26 -8.84 -37.94
N LYS A 12 5.20 -9.36 -37.16
CA LYS A 12 5.51 -10.80 -37.07
C LYS A 12 4.52 -11.59 -36.21
N TYR A 13 3.93 -10.96 -35.19
CA TYR A 13 3.00 -11.64 -34.28
C TYR A 13 1.69 -10.84 -34.14
N PRO A 14 0.59 -11.31 -34.76
CA PRO A 14 -0.70 -10.61 -34.75
C PRO A 14 -1.29 -10.34 -33.37
N VAL A 15 -0.91 -11.14 -32.36
CA VAL A 15 -1.33 -10.95 -30.96
C VAL A 15 -0.94 -9.57 -30.42
N PHE A 16 0.22 -9.05 -30.80
CA PHE A 16 0.69 -7.76 -30.32
C PHE A 16 -0.12 -6.60 -30.91
N ARG A 17 -0.58 -6.68 -32.16
CA ARG A 17 -1.49 -5.67 -32.72
C ARG A 17 -2.82 -5.62 -31.97
N LYS A 18 -3.38 -6.79 -31.66
CA LYS A 18 -4.62 -6.89 -30.86
C LYS A 18 -4.43 -6.30 -29.47
N LEU A 19 -3.31 -6.58 -28.80
CA LEU A 19 -2.99 -6.00 -27.50
C LEU A 19 -2.83 -4.47 -27.55
N ALA A 20 -2.17 -3.95 -28.60
CA ALA A 20 -2.03 -2.51 -28.79
C ALA A 20 -3.35 -1.81 -29.08
N GLU A 21 -4.25 -2.46 -29.82
CA GLU A 21 -5.60 -1.98 -30.08
C GLU A 21 -6.46 -1.95 -28.82
N ILE A 22 -6.37 -2.98 -27.97
CA ILE A 22 -7.07 -3.03 -26.68
C ILE A 22 -6.53 -1.97 -25.70
N GLY A 23 -5.21 -1.74 -25.71
CA GLY A 23 -4.57 -0.75 -24.84
C GLY A 23 -4.60 0.69 -25.36
N ASP A 24 -5.20 0.96 -26.52
CA ASP A 24 -5.26 2.32 -27.08
C ASP A 24 -6.40 3.11 -26.42
N LEU A 25 -6.08 3.78 -25.32
CA LEU A 25 -6.99 4.65 -24.58
C LEU A 25 -7.64 5.75 -25.45
N ARG A 26 -7.08 6.07 -26.62
CA ARG A 26 -7.66 7.07 -27.54
C ARG A 26 -8.92 6.58 -28.25
N LYS A 27 -9.19 5.27 -28.21
CA LYS A 27 -10.42 4.67 -28.74
C LYS A 27 -11.58 4.70 -27.74
N LEU A 28 -11.31 5.01 -26.48
CA LEU A 28 -12.34 5.16 -25.47
C LEU A 28 -13.14 6.43 -25.73
N SER A 29 -14.45 6.33 -25.52
CA SER A 29 -15.33 7.51 -25.43
C SER A 29 -14.94 8.35 -24.22
N ARG A 30 -15.39 9.60 -24.20
CA ARG A 30 -15.15 10.50 -23.07
C ARG A 30 -15.67 9.93 -21.75
N GLU A 31 -16.83 9.28 -21.77
CA GLU A 31 -17.45 8.64 -20.60
C GLU A 31 -16.60 7.47 -20.10
N GLU A 32 -16.10 6.62 -20.99
CA GLU A 32 -15.23 5.49 -20.63
C GLU A 32 -13.87 5.95 -20.06
N LEU A 33 -13.32 7.07 -20.58
CA LEU A 33 -12.11 7.67 -20.02
C LEU A 33 -12.34 8.22 -18.60
N GLU A 34 -13.45 8.92 -18.38
CA GLU A 34 -13.82 9.46 -17.07
C GLU A 34 -14.00 8.31 -16.05
N LEU A 35 -14.67 7.21 -16.43
CA LEU A 35 -14.80 6.01 -15.60
C LEU A 35 -13.44 5.35 -15.31
N TYR A 36 -12.57 5.24 -16.32
CA TYR A 36 -11.24 4.65 -16.15
C TYR A 36 -10.37 5.47 -15.17
N ASP A 37 -10.39 6.79 -15.30
CA ASP A 37 -9.65 7.68 -14.41
C ASP A 37 -10.22 7.65 -12.98
N GLU A 38 -11.55 7.58 -12.84
CA GLU A 38 -12.23 7.43 -11.55
C GLU A 38 -11.86 6.10 -10.88
N ASP A 39 -11.88 4.98 -11.61
CA ASP A 39 -11.51 3.67 -11.10
C ASP A 39 -10.06 3.63 -10.62
N ILE A 40 -9.14 4.25 -11.37
CA ILE A 40 -7.73 4.37 -10.94
C ILE A 40 -7.62 5.16 -9.65
N LYS A 41 -8.34 6.28 -9.55
CA LYS A 41 -8.34 7.12 -8.35
C LYS A 41 -8.91 6.35 -7.15
N ASN A 42 -10.05 5.69 -7.33
CA ASN A 42 -10.69 4.88 -6.29
C ASN A 42 -9.76 3.76 -5.81
N MET A 43 -9.09 3.06 -6.72
CA MET A 43 -8.12 2.03 -6.36
C MET A 43 -6.94 2.58 -5.55
N ARG A 44 -6.42 3.75 -5.93
CA ARG A 44 -5.32 4.41 -5.20
C ARG A 44 -5.77 4.85 -3.81
N ASP A 45 -6.95 5.46 -3.70
CA ASP A 45 -7.50 5.95 -2.44
C ASP A 45 -7.76 4.78 -1.49
N ILE A 46 -8.43 3.71 -1.97
CA ILE A 46 -8.67 2.49 -1.18
C ILE A 46 -7.36 1.85 -0.73
N TYR A 47 -6.36 1.77 -1.61
CA TYR A 47 -5.06 1.21 -1.25
C TYR A 47 -4.38 2.04 -0.15
N ALA A 48 -4.36 3.37 -0.29
CA ALA A 48 -3.77 4.27 0.68
C ALA A 48 -4.47 4.18 2.04
N THR A 49 -5.80 4.19 2.07
CA THR A 49 -6.60 4.04 3.30
C THR A 49 -6.31 2.71 3.98
N ARG A 50 -6.35 1.59 3.25
CA ARG A 50 -6.08 0.27 3.82
C ARG A 50 -4.67 0.18 4.39
N LYS A 51 -3.66 0.68 3.67
CA LYS A 51 -2.28 0.69 4.16
C LYS A 51 -2.09 1.55 5.40
N PHE A 52 -2.77 2.69 5.46
CA PHE A 52 -2.77 3.54 6.64
C PHE A 52 -3.40 2.82 7.84
N ASP A 53 -4.56 2.19 7.65
CA ASP A 53 -5.26 1.46 8.71
C ASP A 53 -4.49 0.23 9.19
N GLU A 54 -3.88 -0.54 8.27
CA GLU A 54 -2.98 -1.65 8.60
C GLU A 54 -1.81 -1.19 9.48
N LYS A 55 -1.12 -0.12 9.07
CA LYS A 55 0.01 0.42 9.83
C LYS A 55 -0.42 0.89 11.22
N LYS A 56 -1.51 1.65 11.30
CA LYS A 56 -2.06 2.14 12.57
C LYS A 56 -2.53 0.99 13.48
N GLY A 57 -3.07 -0.08 12.90
CA GLY A 57 -3.45 -1.30 13.61
C GLY A 57 -2.24 -1.98 14.25
N MET A 58 -1.18 -2.20 13.48
CA MET A 58 0.07 -2.79 13.98
C MET A 58 0.72 -1.93 15.07
N GLU A 59 0.78 -0.61 14.90
CA GLU A 59 1.30 0.30 15.93
C GLU A 59 0.50 0.20 17.24
N LYS A 60 -0.83 0.22 17.15
CA LYS A 60 -1.70 0.04 18.33
C LYS A 60 -1.49 -1.31 19.02
N GLU A 61 -1.32 -2.38 18.25
CA GLU A 61 -1.07 -3.72 18.80
C GLU A 61 0.28 -3.80 19.50
N LYS A 62 1.34 -3.21 18.92
CA LYS A 62 2.66 -3.12 19.55
C LYS A 62 2.58 -2.38 20.89
N LEU A 63 1.89 -1.23 20.94
CA LEU A 63 1.69 -0.47 22.18
C LEU A 63 0.87 -1.24 23.23
N ALA A 64 -0.21 -1.93 22.81
CA ALA A 64 -1.02 -2.75 23.70
C ALA A 64 -0.21 -3.95 24.26
N THR A 65 0.65 -4.54 23.44
CA THR A 65 1.56 -5.61 23.85
C THR A 65 2.60 -5.10 24.83
N ALA A 66 3.22 -3.95 24.56
CA ALA A 66 4.16 -3.32 25.49
C ALA A 66 3.54 -3.09 26.88
N ARG A 67 2.32 -2.55 26.93
CA ARG A 67 1.58 -2.36 28.20
C ARG A 67 1.33 -3.66 28.94
N ARG A 68 0.94 -4.73 28.24
CA ARG A 68 0.75 -6.06 28.84
C ARG A 68 2.06 -6.63 29.40
N LEU A 69 3.18 -6.46 28.70
CA LEU A 69 4.47 -6.95 29.17
C LEU A 69 4.99 -6.16 30.37
N LEU A 70 4.80 -4.83 30.37
CA LEU A 70 5.10 -3.97 31.52
C LEU A 70 4.26 -4.35 32.75
N SER A 71 2.97 -4.64 32.58
CA SER A 71 2.11 -5.06 33.70
C SER A 71 2.47 -6.45 34.24
N MET A 72 3.14 -7.29 33.44
CA MET A 72 3.74 -8.56 33.88
C MET A 72 5.08 -8.39 34.61
N GLY A 73 5.61 -7.17 34.71
CA GLY A 73 6.84 -6.85 35.44
C GLY A 73 8.14 -7.07 34.66
N LEU A 74 8.09 -7.15 33.34
CA LEU A 74 9.30 -7.23 32.50
C LEU A 74 10.07 -5.89 32.51
N SER A 75 11.39 -5.96 32.27
CA SER A 75 12.21 -4.75 32.19
C SER A 75 11.94 -3.96 30.90
N ASP A 76 12.18 -2.65 30.95
CA ASP A 76 11.95 -1.75 29.81
C ASP A 76 12.76 -2.21 28.56
N GLU A 77 13.96 -2.79 28.74
CA GLU A 77 14.80 -3.35 27.68
C GLU A 77 14.23 -4.64 27.08
N GLN A 78 13.67 -5.52 27.91
CA GLN A 78 13.01 -6.73 27.44
C GLN A 78 11.75 -6.39 26.64
N VAL A 79 10.97 -5.42 27.11
CA VAL A 79 9.75 -4.96 26.43
C VAL A 79 10.09 -4.28 25.10
N SER A 80 11.12 -3.42 25.08
CA SER A 80 11.61 -2.79 23.85
C SER A 80 12.05 -3.82 22.82
N THR A 81 12.82 -4.83 23.24
CA THR A 81 13.26 -5.92 22.36
C THR A 81 12.09 -6.74 21.81
N ALA A 82 11.13 -7.09 22.67
CA ALA A 82 10.00 -7.94 22.28
C ALA A 82 8.97 -7.25 21.38
N THR A 83 8.84 -5.92 21.48
CA THR A 83 7.85 -5.13 20.72
C THR A 83 8.46 -4.34 19.57
N GLU A 84 9.80 -4.33 19.48
CA GLU A 84 10.57 -3.51 18.54
C GLU A 84 10.25 -2.01 18.65
N LEU A 85 9.78 -1.57 19.81
CA LEU A 85 9.57 -0.16 20.12
C LEU A 85 10.84 0.41 20.75
N PRO A 86 11.17 1.68 20.48
CA PRO A 86 12.34 2.31 21.09
C PRO A 86 12.16 2.44 22.61
N LEU A 87 13.27 2.40 23.35
CA LEU A 87 13.27 2.47 24.82
C LEU A 87 12.57 3.73 25.34
N GLU A 88 12.72 4.86 24.64
CA GLU A 88 12.08 6.12 24.99
C GLU A 88 10.55 6.03 24.92
N GLU A 89 9.99 5.23 24.00
CA GLU A 89 8.54 5.02 23.92
C GLU A 89 8.04 4.11 25.05
N ILE A 90 8.81 3.09 25.42
CA ILE A 90 8.48 2.20 26.54
C ILE A 90 8.46 2.99 27.87
N GLN A 91 9.45 3.86 28.09
CA GLN A 91 9.50 4.71 29.27
C GLN A 91 8.30 5.67 29.33
N LYS A 92 7.94 6.32 28.22
CA LYS A 92 6.73 7.15 28.14
C LYS A 92 5.45 6.38 28.44
N LEU A 93 5.34 5.13 27.98
CA LEU A 93 4.18 4.29 28.26
C LEU A 93 4.02 3.97 29.75
N LYS A 94 5.13 3.84 30.46
CA LYS A 94 5.18 3.57 31.90
C LYS A 94 4.82 4.79 32.73
N GLU A 95 5.23 5.99 32.30
CA GLU A 95 4.87 7.27 32.93
C GLU A 95 3.38 7.64 32.77
N GLN A 96 2.72 7.08 31.76
CA GLN A 96 1.30 7.30 31.46
C GLN A 96 0.35 6.29 32.10
N ALA A 97 0.89 5.27 32.78
CA ALA A 97 0.14 4.21 33.47
C ALA A 97 -0.06 4.55 34.96
#